data_AF-A0A7L2YMY1-F1
#
_entry.id   AF-A0A7L2YMY1-F1
#
_cell.length_a   1.000
_cell.length_b   1.000
_cell.length_c   1.000
_cell.angle_alpha   90.00
_cell.angle_beta   90.00
_cell.angle_gamma   90.00
#
_symmetry.space_group_name_H-M   'P 1'
#
loop_
_entity.id
_entity.type
_entity.pdbx_description
1 polymer ?
#
loop_
_entity_poly.entity_id
_entity_poly.type
_entity_poly.pdbx_seq_one_letter_code
_entity_poly.pdbx_strand_id
1 'polypeptide(L)'
;KKSGKLKTSYKREYVNLGCNIDIDLSGPTIYGWAVLGYEGWLAGYQMAFDTAKSKLSQNNFALGYKARDFQLHTNVNDGTEFGGSIYQKVNDKVETSVNLAWTAGSNNTRFGIAAKYQPDDKTSIVAKVNNASLIGVGYTHALRPGVKLTLSGLIDGKNFSAGGHKVGLGFGLEA
;
A
#
# COMPACT_ATOMS: atom_id res chain seq x y z
N LYS A 1 -25.62 -8.73 -8.62
CA LYS A 1 -25.42 -7.41 -7.95
C LYS A 1 -24.81 -6.48 -9.01
N LYS A 2 -25.56 -5.50 -9.53
CA LYS A 2 -25.05 -4.55 -10.54
C LYS A 2 -24.50 -3.34 -9.79
N SER A 3 -23.21 -3.06 -9.93
CA SER A 3 -22.58 -1.83 -9.45
C SER A 3 -21.86 -1.16 -10.60
N GLY A 4 -21.93 0.17 -10.64
CA GLY A 4 -21.21 1.00 -11.61
C GLY A 4 -20.12 1.79 -10.88
N LYS A 5 -19.00 2.05 -11.55
CA LYS A 5 -17.96 2.94 -11.01
C LYS A 5 -17.55 3.92 -12.10
N LEU A 6 -17.73 5.20 -11.86
CA LEU A 6 -17.17 6.26 -12.69
C LEU A 6 -15.91 6.79 -12.02
N LYS A 7 -14.80 6.87 -12.76
CA LYS A 7 -13.52 7.37 -12.23
C LYS A 7 -13.01 8.48 -13.12
N THR A 8 -12.69 9.62 -12.51
CA THR A 8 -12.07 10.76 -13.18
C THR A 8 -10.84 11.16 -12.39
N SER A 9 -9.72 11.36 -13.08
CA SER A 9 -8.50 11.86 -12.46
C SER A 9 -7.85 12.88 -13.37
N TYR A 10 -7.21 13.86 -12.75
CA TYR A 10 -6.50 14.92 -13.43
C TYR A 10 -5.16 15.15 -12.74
N LYS A 11 -4.08 15.06 -13.51
CA LYS A 11 -2.73 15.17 -12.98
C LYS A 11 -1.93 16.21 -13.76
N ARG A 12 -1.30 17.13 -13.03
CA ARG A 12 -0.26 18.06 -13.47
C ARG A 12 0.96 17.93 -12.56
N GLU A 13 2.01 18.70 -12.85
CA GLU A 13 3.31 18.64 -12.17
C GLU A 13 3.22 18.74 -10.64
N TYR A 14 2.44 19.70 -10.13
CA TYR A 14 2.29 19.95 -8.68
C TYR A 14 0.93 19.56 -8.11
N VAL A 15 0.02 19.06 -8.95
CA VAL A 15 -1.39 18.87 -8.56
C VAL A 15 -1.90 17.55 -9.12
N ASN A 16 -2.51 16.73 -8.26
CA ASN A 16 -3.24 15.54 -8.65
C ASN A 16 -4.61 15.56 -7.99
N LEU A 17 -5.65 15.63 -8.79
CA LEU A 17 -7.04 15.62 -8.35
C LEU A 17 -7.72 14.37 -8.88
N GLY A 18 -8.70 13.87 -8.15
CA GLY A 18 -9.61 12.90 -8.73
C GLY A 18 -10.89 12.76 -7.96
N CYS A 19 -11.83 12.16 -8.66
CA CYS A 19 -13.18 11.92 -8.19
C CYS A 19 -13.63 10.55 -8.70
N ASN A 20 -14.06 9.68 -7.78
CA ASN A 20 -14.72 8.42 -8.11
C ASN A 20 -16.15 8.46 -7.60
N ILE A 21 -17.08 7.96 -8.42
CA ILE A 21 -18.48 7.81 -8.04
C ILE A 21 -18.80 6.32 -8.14
N ASP A 22 -19.01 5.71 -6.99
CA ASP A 22 -19.49 4.33 -6.90
C ASP A 22 -21.02 4.38 -6.86
N ILE A 23 -21.67 3.73 -7.84
CA ILE A 23 -23.12 3.64 -7.96
C ILE A 23 -23.53 2.24 -7.51
N ASP A 24 -24.08 2.16 -6.30
CA ASP A 24 -24.71 0.96 -5.74
C ASP A 24 -26.23 1.15 -5.61
N LEU A 25 -26.96 0.05 -5.47
CA LEU A 25 -28.42 0.05 -5.27
C LEU A 25 -28.83 0.80 -3.99
N SER A 26 -27.93 0.89 -3.02
CA SER A 26 -28.15 1.55 -1.73
C SER A 26 -27.99 3.08 -1.79
N GLY A 27 -27.53 3.61 -2.93
CA GLY A 27 -27.25 5.03 -3.17
C GLY A 27 -25.79 5.28 -3.56
N PRO A 28 -25.48 6.35 -4.32
CA PRO A 28 -24.11 6.65 -4.73
C PRO A 28 -23.17 7.03 -3.57
N THR A 29 -21.91 6.63 -3.64
CA THR A 29 -20.84 7.17 -2.80
C THR A 29 -19.86 7.93 -3.66
N ILE A 30 -19.59 9.19 -3.28
CA ILE A 30 -18.67 10.07 -3.99
C ILE A 30 -17.35 10.10 -3.21
N TYR A 31 -16.26 9.74 -3.86
CA TYR A 31 -14.91 9.82 -3.33
C TYR A 31 -14.17 10.94 -4.04
N GLY A 32 -13.64 11.91 -3.30
CA GLY A 32 -12.81 12.98 -3.84
C GLY A 32 -11.42 12.93 -3.22
N TRP A 33 -10.39 13.24 -4.00
CA TRP A 33 -9.06 13.46 -3.46
C TRP A 33 -8.32 14.56 -4.19
N ALA A 34 -7.44 15.22 -3.47
CA ALA A 34 -6.54 16.23 -3.97
C ALA A 34 -5.17 16.04 -3.33
N VAL A 35 -4.12 16.09 -4.13
CA VAL A 35 -2.73 16.03 -3.69
C VAL A 35 -1.99 17.20 -4.32
N LEU A 36 -1.37 18.00 -3.48
CA LEU A 36 -0.48 19.10 -3.86
C LEU A 36 0.96 18.68 -3.59
N GLY A 37 1.85 18.98 -4.52
CA GLY A 37 3.27 18.73 -4.38
C GLY A 37 4.07 20.01 -4.56
N TYR A 38 5.08 20.23 -3.72
CA TYR A 38 6.00 21.37 -3.84
C TYR A 38 7.36 21.02 -3.25
N GLU A 39 8.44 21.19 -4.01
CA GLU A 39 9.83 20.89 -3.58
C GLU A 39 9.99 19.55 -2.84
N GLY A 40 9.39 18.48 -3.38
CA GLY A 40 9.43 17.14 -2.80
C GLY A 40 8.40 16.89 -1.70
N TRP A 41 7.85 17.93 -1.06
CA TRP A 41 6.72 17.78 -0.14
C TRP A 41 5.44 17.45 -0.88
N LEU A 42 4.59 16.64 -0.25
CA LEU A 42 3.30 16.20 -0.74
C LEU A 42 2.28 16.40 0.37
N ALA A 43 1.17 17.07 0.09
CA ALA A 43 0.04 17.19 0.99
C ALA A 43 -1.21 16.68 0.28
N GLY A 44 -1.85 15.68 0.86
CA GLY A 44 -3.01 15.00 0.31
C GLY A 44 -4.21 15.12 1.24
N TYR A 45 -5.39 15.30 0.65
CA TYR A 45 -6.66 15.14 1.33
C TYR A 45 -7.55 14.24 0.49
N GLN A 46 -8.23 13.33 1.15
CA GLN A 46 -9.23 12.45 0.56
C GLN A 46 -10.48 12.48 1.42
N MET A 47 -11.63 12.52 0.77
CA MET A 47 -12.93 12.44 1.42
C MET A 47 -13.84 11.46 0.70
N ALA A 48 -14.77 10.88 1.43
CA ALA A 48 -15.85 10.09 0.88
C ALA A 48 -17.19 10.55 1.45
N PHE A 49 -18.19 10.75 0.59
CA PHE A 49 -19.52 11.19 0.94
C PHE A 49 -20.56 10.15 0.52
N ASP A 50 -21.29 9.63 1.50
CA ASP A 50 -22.41 8.70 1.30
C ASP A 50 -23.68 9.52 1.08
N THR A 51 -24.18 9.53 -0.16
CA THR A 51 -25.36 10.32 -0.52
C THR A 51 -26.66 9.75 0.05
N ALA A 52 -26.73 8.43 0.31
CA ALA A 52 -27.90 7.79 0.90
C ALA A 52 -28.11 8.22 2.36
N LYS A 53 -26.99 8.37 3.09
CA LYS A 53 -27.00 8.81 4.49
C LYS A 53 -26.79 10.31 4.66
N SER A 54 -26.53 11.03 3.56
CA SER A 54 -26.12 12.44 3.56
C SER A 54 -25.00 12.73 4.57
N LYS A 55 -24.03 11.81 4.67
CA LYS A 55 -22.96 11.87 5.68
C LYS A 55 -21.60 11.66 5.05
N LEU A 56 -20.62 12.41 5.54
CA LEU A 56 -19.21 12.21 5.26
C LEU A 56 -18.75 10.90 5.92
N SER A 57 -18.42 9.90 5.10
CA SER A 57 -18.06 8.55 5.53
C SER A 57 -16.57 8.38 5.76
N GLN A 58 -15.72 9.14 5.06
CA GLN A 58 -14.26 9.10 5.24
C GLN A 58 -13.63 10.49 5.13
N ASN A 59 -12.63 10.74 5.97
CA ASN A 59 -11.79 11.93 5.98
C ASN A 59 -10.33 11.55 6.22
N ASN A 60 -9.54 11.53 5.15
CA ASN A 60 -8.16 11.10 5.21
C ASN A 60 -7.24 12.26 4.84
N PHE A 61 -6.24 12.49 5.66
CA PHE A 61 -5.17 13.47 5.42
C PHE A 61 -3.87 12.70 5.23
N ALA A 62 -3.03 13.14 4.30
CA ALA A 62 -1.73 12.57 4.07
C ALA A 62 -0.69 13.69 3.94
N LEU A 63 0.48 13.50 4.54
CA LEU A 63 1.65 14.33 4.33
C LEU A 63 2.78 13.41 3.89
N GLY A 64 3.50 13.77 2.85
CA GLY A 64 4.63 13.01 2.38
C GLY A 64 5.79 13.91 2.02
N TYR A 65 6.96 13.30 1.93
CA TYR A 65 8.15 13.91 1.38
C TYR A 65 8.83 12.90 0.47
N LYS A 66 9.10 13.30 -0.77
CA LYS A 66 9.73 12.47 -1.78
C LYS A 66 11.05 13.10 -2.20
N ALA A 67 12.13 12.45 -1.82
CA ALA A 67 13.47 12.66 -2.36
C ALA A 67 13.74 11.66 -3.51
N ARG A 68 14.97 11.65 -4.02
CA ARG A 68 15.39 10.77 -5.13
C ARG A 68 15.42 9.29 -4.74
N ASP A 69 15.92 9.02 -3.53
CA ASP A 69 16.23 7.71 -2.98
C ASP A 69 15.37 7.38 -1.74
N PHE A 70 14.61 8.34 -1.22
CA PHE A 70 13.83 8.19 -0.01
C PHE A 70 12.43 8.79 -0.17
N GLN A 71 11.44 8.14 0.43
CA GLN A 71 10.07 8.63 0.52
C GLN A 71 9.55 8.44 1.93
N LEU A 72 9.08 9.52 2.54
CA LEU A 72 8.31 9.51 3.76
C LEU A 72 6.84 9.74 3.40
N HIS A 73 5.94 9.00 4.03
CA HIS A 73 4.51 9.20 3.89
C HIS A 73 3.83 8.94 5.23
N THR A 74 3.14 9.93 5.76
CA THR A 74 2.30 9.84 6.93
C THR A 74 0.86 10.11 6.53
N ASN A 75 -0.08 9.45 7.20
CA ASN A 75 -1.49 9.64 6.95
C ASN A 75 -2.30 9.52 8.25
N VAL A 76 -3.44 10.20 8.27
CA VAL A 76 -4.42 10.15 9.33
C VAL A 76 -5.78 9.89 8.68
N ASN A 77 -6.39 8.76 9.02
CA ASN A 77 -7.68 8.36 8.50
C ASN A 77 -8.73 8.56 9.60
N ASP A 78 -9.77 9.33 9.28
CA ASP A 78 -10.92 9.61 10.13
C ASP A 78 -10.56 10.15 11.53
N GLY A 79 -9.37 10.75 11.66
CA GLY A 79 -8.83 11.24 12.94
C GLY A 79 -8.51 10.14 13.97
N THR A 80 -8.64 8.87 13.60
CA THR A 80 -8.53 7.73 14.54
C THR A 80 -7.45 6.75 14.15
N GLU A 81 -7.18 6.53 12.87
CA GLU A 81 -6.10 5.65 12.41
C GLU A 81 -4.95 6.47 11.86
N PHE A 82 -3.77 6.27 12.43
CA PHE A 82 -2.55 6.96 12.06
C PHE A 82 -1.62 5.97 11.37
N GLY A 83 -1.03 6.38 10.26
CA GLY A 83 -0.11 5.59 9.46
C GLY A 83 1.14 6.40 9.13
N GLY A 84 2.25 5.69 9.00
CA GLY A 84 3.55 6.24 8.64
C GLY A 84 4.36 5.18 7.91
N SER A 85 4.90 5.52 6.75
CA SER A 85 5.76 4.65 5.99
C SER A 85 6.99 5.40 5.51
N ILE A 86 8.09 4.68 5.53
CA ILE A 86 9.36 5.10 4.97
C ILE A 86 9.68 4.08 3.88
N TYR A 87 10.05 4.57 2.70
CA TYR A 87 10.62 3.79 1.63
C TYR A 87 12.01 4.34 1.32
N GLN A 88 12.99 3.47 1.14
CA GLN A 88 14.34 3.84 0.82
C GLN A 88 14.91 2.91 -0.25
N LYS A 89 15.33 3.48 -1.37
CA LYS A 89 16.14 2.81 -2.37
C LYS A 89 17.61 2.93 -1.96
N VAL A 90 18.13 1.91 -1.29
CA VAL A 90 19.51 1.89 -0.76
C VAL A 90 20.52 1.85 -1.90
N ASN A 91 20.24 1.06 -2.94
CA ASN A 91 21.00 1.01 -4.19
C ASN A 91 20.12 0.44 -5.31
N ASP A 92 20.69 0.15 -6.49
CA ASP A 92 19.93 -0.37 -7.62
C ASP A 92 19.41 -1.80 -7.44
N LYS A 93 19.92 -2.53 -6.45
CA LYS A 93 19.53 -3.91 -6.13
C LYS A 93 18.70 -4.01 -4.86
N VAL A 94 18.79 -3.06 -3.94
CA VAL A 94 18.20 -3.15 -2.60
C VAL A 94 17.27 -1.98 -2.36
N GLU A 95 16.02 -2.31 -2.05
CA GLU A 95 14.99 -1.38 -1.62
C GLU A 95 14.48 -1.83 -0.24
N THR A 96 14.30 -0.91 0.68
CA THR A 96 13.76 -1.18 2.01
C THR A 96 12.54 -0.33 2.27
N SER A 97 11.65 -0.82 3.13
CA SER A 97 10.51 -0.07 3.59
C SER A 97 10.19 -0.41 5.03
N VAL A 98 9.80 0.60 5.78
CA VAL A 98 9.26 0.46 7.13
C VAL A 98 7.86 1.05 7.11
N ASN A 99 6.91 0.35 7.72
CA ASN A 99 5.55 0.83 7.91
C ASN A 99 5.20 0.77 9.39
N LEU A 100 4.50 1.79 9.86
CA LEU A 100 4.02 1.97 11.22
C LEU A 100 2.55 2.40 11.12
N ALA A 101 1.70 1.80 11.92
CA ALA A 101 0.31 2.20 12.04
C ALA A 101 -0.17 2.00 13.47
N TRP A 102 -0.97 2.93 13.97
CA TRP A 102 -1.63 2.80 15.27
C TRP A 102 -3.03 3.40 15.23
N THR A 103 -3.86 3.01 16.18
CA THR A 103 -5.24 3.50 16.30
C THR A 103 -5.35 4.29 17.60
N ALA A 104 -5.85 5.52 17.55
CA ALA A 104 -6.11 6.34 18.72
C ALA A 104 -7.04 5.61 19.69
N GLY A 105 -6.71 5.65 20.98
CA GLY A 105 -7.44 4.92 22.02
C GLY A 105 -7.15 3.41 22.08
N SER A 106 -6.27 2.88 21.23
CA SER A 106 -5.76 1.52 21.32
C SER A 106 -4.28 1.49 21.71
N ASN A 107 -3.88 0.55 22.57
CA ASN A 107 -2.48 0.27 22.86
C ASN A 107 -1.80 -0.56 21.75
N ASN A 108 -2.52 -0.92 20.69
CA ASN A 108 -2.01 -1.79 19.64
C ASN A 108 -1.33 -0.98 18.54
N THR A 109 0.00 -1.01 18.54
CA THR A 109 0.82 -0.50 17.43
C THR A 109 1.13 -1.64 16.48
N ARG A 110 1.05 -1.38 15.18
CA ARG A 110 1.44 -2.31 14.12
C ARG A 110 2.66 -1.73 13.43
N PHE A 111 3.74 -2.49 13.38
CA PHE A 111 4.89 -2.09 12.57
C PHE A 111 5.37 -3.27 11.73
N GLY A 112 5.91 -2.96 10.57
CA GLY A 112 6.47 -3.93 9.65
C GLY A 112 7.67 -3.37 8.91
N ILE A 113 8.63 -4.24 8.65
CA ILE A 113 9.82 -3.94 7.88
C ILE A 113 9.80 -4.87 6.68
N ALA A 114 10.06 -4.32 5.50
CA ALA A 114 10.19 -5.07 4.26
C ALA A 114 11.49 -4.70 3.57
N ALA A 115 12.09 -5.66 2.90
CA ALA A 115 13.23 -5.47 2.03
C ALA A 115 12.98 -6.23 0.73
N LYS A 116 13.38 -5.62 -0.37
CA LYS A 116 13.43 -6.24 -1.69
C LYS A 116 14.88 -6.24 -2.15
N TYR A 117 15.33 -7.39 -2.60
CA TYR A 117 16.65 -7.61 -3.15
C TYR A 117 16.55 -8.18 -4.56
N GLN A 118 17.14 -7.48 -5.51
CA GLN A 118 17.19 -7.82 -6.92
C GLN A 118 18.65 -8.11 -7.31
N PRO A 119 19.14 -9.35 -7.13
CA PRO A 119 20.53 -9.69 -7.44
C PRO A 119 20.86 -9.50 -8.93
N ASP A 120 19.88 -9.74 -9.80
CA ASP A 120 19.92 -9.65 -11.26
C ASP A 120 18.55 -9.23 -11.83
N ASP A 121 18.49 -8.91 -13.13
CA ASP A 121 17.28 -8.39 -13.77
C ASP A 121 16.12 -9.40 -13.85
N LYS A 122 16.38 -10.69 -13.65
CA LYS A 122 15.38 -11.77 -13.72
C LYS A 122 14.90 -12.21 -12.35
N THR A 123 15.63 -11.92 -11.28
CA THR A 123 15.36 -12.45 -9.93
C THR A 123 15.03 -11.34 -8.95
N SER A 124 13.93 -11.49 -8.21
CA SER A 124 13.56 -10.58 -7.12
C SER A 124 13.20 -11.38 -5.87
N ILE A 125 13.87 -11.07 -4.77
CA ILE A 125 13.62 -11.64 -3.45
C ILE A 125 12.98 -10.54 -2.60
N VAL A 126 11.89 -10.87 -1.91
CA VAL A 126 11.22 -9.95 -0.99
C VAL A 126 11.11 -10.64 0.36
N ALA A 127 11.53 -9.97 1.41
CA ALA A 127 11.33 -10.40 2.78
C ALA A 127 10.55 -9.32 3.52
N LYS A 128 9.61 -9.72 4.37
CA LYS A 128 8.89 -8.81 5.26
C LYS A 128 8.69 -9.45 6.62
N VAL A 129 8.77 -8.65 7.66
CA VAL A 129 8.51 -9.06 9.04
C VAL A 129 7.62 -8.02 9.69
N ASN A 130 6.72 -8.44 10.56
CA ASN A 130 5.93 -7.51 11.37
C ASN A 130 5.97 -7.86 12.86
N ASN A 131 5.42 -6.97 13.68
CA ASN A 131 5.38 -7.12 15.13
C ASN A 131 4.37 -8.15 15.64
N ALA A 132 3.61 -8.78 14.76
CA ALA A 132 2.82 -9.97 15.07
C ALA A 132 3.64 -11.26 14.93
N SER A 133 4.96 -11.15 14.72
CA SER A 133 5.89 -12.25 14.44
C SER A 133 5.57 -13.00 13.14
N LEU A 134 4.95 -12.34 12.16
CA LEU A 134 4.74 -12.91 10.83
C LEU A 134 5.93 -12.60 9.95
N ILE A 135 6.55 -13.64 9.38
CA ILE A 135 7.70 -13.55 8.49
C ILE A 135 7.25 -13.98 7.09
N GLY A 136 7.20 -13.04 6.16
CA GLY A 136 6.89 -13.30 4.76
C GLY A 136 8.16 -13.32 3.92
N VAL A 137 8.30 -14.33 3.07
CA VAL A 137 9.38 -14.42 2.07
C VAL A 137 8.76 -14.69 0.71
N GLY A 138 9.24 -14.00 -0.31
CA GLY A 138 8.83 -14.16 -1.70
C GLY A 138 10.06 -14.24 -2.59
N TYR A 139 10.04 -15.15 -3.55
CA TYR A 139 11.06 -15.32 -4.56
C TYR A 139 10.37 -15.29 -5.92
N THR A 140 10.74 -14.34 -6.78
CA THR A 140 10.25 -14.25 -8.15
C THR A 140 11.41 -14.40 -9.11
N HIS A 141 11.25 -15.26 -10.11
CA HIS A 141 12.23 -15.46 -11.16
C HIS A 141 11.58 -15.47 -12.54
N ALA A 142 12.11 -14.67 -13.45
CA ALA A 142 11.71 -14.64 -14.85
C ALA A 142 12.40 -15.77 -15.62
N LEU A 143 11.65 -16.82 -15.94
CA LEU A 143 12.15 -18.01 -16.63
C LEU A 143 12.50 -17.68 -18.10
N ARG A 144 11.68 -16.84 -18.73
CA ARG A 144 11.87 -16.30 -20.08
C ARG A 144 11.08 -14.98 -20.21
N PRO A 145 11.33 -14.16 -21.24
CA PRO A 145 10.48 -13.00 -21.52
C PRO A 145 9.00 -13.40 -21.56
N GLY A 146 8.15 -12.64 -20.85
CA GLY A 146 6.73 -12.94 -20.72
C GLY A 146 6.36 -14.05 -19.73
N VAL A 147 7.32 -14.70 -19.05
CA VAL A 147 7.02 -15.78 -18.08
C VAL A 147 7.75 -15.56 -16.76
N LYS A 148 6.98 -15.37 -15.68
CA LYS A 148 7.47 -15.16 -14.32
C LYS A 148 6.91 -16.24 -13.39
N LEU A 149 7.78 -16.87 -12.62
CA LEU A 149 7.43 -17.78 -11.53
C LEU A 149 7.65 -17.06 -10.20
N THR A 150 6.65 -17.06 -9.33
CA THR A 150 6.74 -16.51 -7.97
C THR A 150 6.44 -17.60 -6.96
N LEU A 151 7.36 -17.83 -6.02
CA LEU A 151 7.17 -18.65 -4.84
C LEU A 151 7.05 -17.73 -3.63
N SER A 152 6.16 -18.04 -2.70
CA SER A 152 5.97 -17.24 -1.49
C SER A 152 5.64 -18.10 -0.28
N GLY A 153 6.09 -17.65 0.88
CA GLY A 153 5.82 -18.25 2.17
C GLY A 153 5.48 -17.17 3.18
N LEU A 154 4.50 -17.44 4.05
CA LEU A 154 4.21 -16.63 5.23
C LEU A 154 4.26 -17.54 6.45
N ILE A 155 5.28 -17.34 7.26
CA ILE A 155 5.60 -18.12 8.44
C ILE A 155 5.05 -17.38 9.66
N ASP A 156 4.31 -18.10 10.49
CA ASP A 156 3.86 -17.63 11.80
C ASP A 156 4.94 -17.97 12.83
N GLY A 157 5.69 -16.95 13.26
CA GLY A 157 6.78 -17.12 14.20
C GLY A 157 6.33 -17.44 15.62
N LYS A 158 5.07 -17.17 16.00
CA LYS A 158 4.53 -17.59 17.31
C LYS A 158 4.22 -19.08 17.32
N ASN A 159 3.78 -19.61 16.19
CA ASN A 159 3.38 -21.01 16.02
C ASN A 159 4.34 -21.79 15.12
N PHE A 160 5.64 -21.51 15.19
CA PHE A 160 6.64 -22.08 14.27
C PHE A 160 6.60 -23.62 14.25
N SER A 161 6.46 -24.27 15.41
CA SER A 161 6.42 -25.73 15.52
C SER A 161 5.02 -26.33 15.29
N ALA A 162 3.97 -25.52 15.40
CA ALA A 162 2.58 -25.97 15.34
C ALA A 162 1.92 -25.79 13.96
N GLY A 163 2.61 -25.10 13.04
CA GLY A 163 2.16 -24.89 11.66
C GLY A 163 1.40 -23.57 11.46
N GLY A 164 0.40 -23.57 10.57
CA GLY A 164 -0.30 -22.33 10.16
C GLY A 164 0.45 -21.48 9.13
N HIS A 165 1.56 -22.01 8.60
CA HIS A 165 2.32 -21.36 7.55
C HIS A 165 1.57 -21.42 6.22
N LYS A 166 1.57 -20.32 5.49
CA LYS A 166 0.97 -20.25 4.15
C LYS A 166 2.06 -20.35 3.12
N VAL A 167 1.85 -21.18 2.10
CA VAL A 167 2.71 -21.25 0.92
C VAL A 167 1.89 -20.89 -0.30
N GLY A 168 2.51 -20.21 -1.26
CA GLY A 168 1.85 -19.76 -2.47
C GLY A 168 2.79 -19.87 -3.67
N LEU A 169 2.23 -20.27 -4.80
CA LEU A 169 2.89 -20.29 -6.10
C LEU A 169 2.07 -19.46 -7.07
N GLY A 170 2.74 -18.52 -7.74
CA GLY A 170 2.16 -17.68 -8.79
C GLY A 170 2.90 -17.91 -10.10
N PHE A 171 2.14 -18.01 -11.18
CA PHE A 171 2.69 -18.10 -12.54
C PHE A 171 2.09 -16.97 -13.38
N GLY A 172 2.92 -16.01 -13.74
CA GLY A 172 2.56 -14.86 -14.55
C GLY A 172 2.94 -15.07 -16.00
N LEU A 173 1.96 -14.95 -16.89
CA LEU A 173 2.12 -14.99 -18.34
C LEU A 173 1.76 -13.61 -18.89
N GLU A 174 2.72 -12.94 -19.49
CA GLU A 174 2.51 -11.72 -20.28
C GLU A 174 2.71 -12.10 -21.75
N ALA A 175 1.73 -11.75 -22.59
CA ALA A 175 1.73 -12.00 -24.03
C ALA A 175 2.60 -10.97 -24.77
#